data_AF-A0A7Y5K3V9-F1
#
_entry.id   AF-A0A7Y5K3V9-F1
#
_cell.length_a   1.000
_cell.length_b   1.000
_cell.length_c   1.000
_cell.angle_alpha   90.00
_cell.angle_beta   90.00
_cell.angle_gamma   90.00
#
_symmetry.space_group_name_H-M   'P 1'
#
loop_
_entity.id
_entity.type
_entity.pdbx_description
1 polymer ?
#
loop_
_entity_poly.entity_id
_entity_poly.type
_entity_poly.pdbx_seq_one_letter_code
_entity_poly.pdbx_strand_id
1 'polypeptide(L)'
;MADIVRAFNRVAAKQEAMVDEIERVANVVGRQGVMTERAQLPEGSRGGWAKKLEAVNSLIQDLMQPTTEVARVIRAVAEGDLSQKVELEIDGKTVQGEFFRIGSTVNRMVDQLNAFASEVTRVAREVGTEGRLGGQANVQGVSGTWRDLTDSVNGMATNLTNQVRNIAEVSTAVAKGDLSKKITAEAKGEILELKNTINTMVDQLSSFADEVTRVAKEVGTEGVLGGQANVPGVAGTWKDLTDSVNGMASNLTNQVRNIADVTTAIAKGDLGKKITAEAKGEILELKNTINTMVD
;
A
#
# COMPACT_ATOMS: atom_id res chain seq x y z
N MET A 1 51.86 60.41 46.28
CA MET A 1 51.70 60.30 44.81
C MET A 1 52.09 58.91 44.28
N ALA A 2 53.26 58.36 44.63
CA ALA A 2 53.74 57.05 44.13
C ALA A 2 52.82 55.84 44.46
N ASP A 3 52.15 55.85 45.62
CA ASP A 3 51.27 54.74 46.01
C ASP A 3 49.95 54.71 45.22
N ILE A 4 49.45 55.88 44.83
CA ILE A 4 48.25 55.99 43.99
C ILE A 4 48.55 55.47 42.58
N VAL A 5 49.71 55.84 42.01
CA VAL A 5 50.15 55.33 40.69
C VAL A 5 50.31 53.81 40.72
N ARG A 6 50.90 53.24 41.77
CA ARG A 6 51.01 51.78 41.93
C ARG A 6 49.65 51.10 42.06
N ALA A 7 48.73 51.68 42.83
CA ALA A 7 47.38 51.15 42.97
C ALA A 7 46.60 51.20 41.65
N PHE A 8 46.70 52.32 40.92
CA PHE A 8 46.07 52.50 39.61
C PHE A 8 46.62 51.50 38.59
N ASN A 9 47.94 51.36 38.48
CA ASN A 9 48.57 50.42 37.55
C ASN A 9 48.17 48.97 37.84
N ARG A 10 48.00 48.59 39.12
CA ARG A 10 47.47 47.26 39.48
C ARG A 10 46.03 47.05 39.03
N VAL A 11 45.18 48.09 39.10
CA VAL A 11 43.79 48.02 38.61
C VAL A 11 43.76 47.95 37.09
N ALA A 12 44.59 48.73 36.40
CA ALA A 12 44.71 48.71 34.94
C ALA A 12 45.16 47.33 34.43
N ALA A 13 46.21 46.74 35.01
CA ALA A 13 46.68 45.41 34.65
C ALA A 13 45.61 44.32 34.87
N LYS A 14 44.80 44.43 35.94
CA LYS A 14 43.68 43.51 36.19
C LYS A 14 42.54 43.69 35.18
N GLN A 15 42.26 44.92 34.76
CA GLN A 15 41.27 45.19 33.72
C GLN A 15 41.70 44.60 32.39
N GLU A 16 42.97 44.76 32.01
CA GLU A 16 43.55 44.20 30.77
C GLU A 16 43.47 42.66 30.77
N ALA A 17 43.95 42.01 31.84
CA ALA A 17 43.87 40.55 31.98
C ALA A 17 42.42 40.01 31.91
N MET A 18 41.43 40.79 32.38
CA MET A 18 40.03 40.37 32.28
C MET A 18 39.44 40.60 30.88
N VAL A 19 39.91 41.61 30.13
CA VAL A 19 39.53 41.79 28.72
C VAL A 19 40.05 40.60 27.92
N ASP A 20 41.33 40.25 28.08
CA ASP A 20 41.95 39.10 27.39
C ASP A 20 41.18 37.80 27.70
N GLU A 21 40.79 37.59 28.96
CA GLU A 21 40.05 36.40 29.36
C GLU A 21 38.63 36.36 28.78
N ILE A 22 37.93 37.50 28.73
CA ILE A 22 36.62 37.58 28.10
C ILE A 22 36.73 37.35 26.59
N GLU A 23 37.74 37.92 25.93
CA GLU A 23 37.97 37.70 24.50
C GLU A 23 38.28 36.24 24.18
N ARG A 24 39.10 35.59 25.01
CA ARG A 24 39.42 34.17 24.90
C ARG A 24 38.16 33.31 24.99
N VAL A 25 37.35 33.51 26.03
CA VAL A 25 36.12 32.74 26.24
C VAL A 25 35.08 33.04 25.16
N ALA A 26 34.93 34.30 24.74
CA ALA A 26 34.04 34.67 23.65
C ALA A 26 34.43 33.99 22.33
N ASN A 27 35.73 33.83 22.05
CA ASN A 27 36.20 33.11 20.87
C ASN A 27 35.94 31.60 20.98
N VAL A 28 36.25 30.99 22.12
CA VAL A 28 36.09 29.54 22.34
C VAL A 28 34.61 29.12 22.38
N VAL A 29 33.78 29.83 23.14
CA VAL A 29 32.34 29.55 23.25
C VAL A 29 31.61 29.98 21.99
N GLY A 30 31.85 31.21 21.52
CA GLY A 30 31.06 31.81 20.44
C GLY A 30 31.46 31.38 19.03
N ARG A 31 32.75 31.16 18.75
CA ARG A 31 33.21 30.77 17.39
C ARG A 31 33.53 29.29 17.27
N GLN A 32 34.09 28.69 18.31
CA GLN A 32 34.46 27.26 18.29
C GLN A 32 33.34 26.35 18.82
N GLY A 33 32.33 26.92 19.49
CA GLY A 33 31.17 26.18 20.00
C GLY A 33 31.46 25.34 21.24
N VAL A 34 32.60 25.56 21.91
CA VAL A 34 32.97 24.80 23.12
C VAL A 34 32.27 25.42 24.33
N MET A 35 31.00 25.05 24.51
CA MET A 35 30.11 25.62 25.54
C MET A 35 30.48 25.23 26.97
N THR A 36 31.43 24.31 27.16
CA THR A 36 31.95 23.90 28.49
C THR A 36 33.05 24.82 28.99
N GLU A 37 33.61 25.69 28.14
CA GLU A 37 34.67 26.63 28.53
C GLU A 37 34.13 27.69 29.51
N ARG A 38 34.94 28.07 30.51
CA ARG A 38 34.56 29.05 31.53
C ARG A 38 35.67 30.08 31.73
N ALA A 39 35.27 31.31 31.99
CA ALA A 39 36.16 32.40 32.30
C ALA A 39 36.76 32.25 33.69
N GLN A 40 38.08 32.43 33.80
CA GLN A 40 38.85 32.23 35.03
C GLN A 40 39.22 33.57 35.68
N LEU A 41 39.17 33.63 37.01
CA LEU A 41 39.58 34.84 37.74
C LEU A 41 41.09 35.06 37.65
N PRO A 42 41.56 36.26 37.23
CA PRO A 42 42.97 36.62 37.35
C PRO A 42 43.43 36.58 38.81
N GLU A 43 44.63 36.08 39.06
CA GLU A 43 45.16 35.88 40.42
C GLU A 43 45.02 37.12 41.32
N GLY A 44 44.58 36.91 42.57
CA GLY A 44 44.40 37.98 43.55
C GLY A 44 43.23 38.93 43.25
N SER A 45 42.36 38.63 42.29
CA SER A 45 41.12 39.37 42.03
C SER A 45 39.98 38.89 42.94
N ARG A 46 39.21 39.83 43.51
CA ARG A 46 38.08 39.58 44.41
C ARG A 46 37.03 40.67 44.24
N GLY A 47 35.83 40.47 44.80
CA GLY A 47 34.78 41.48 44.82
C GLY A 47 34.15 41.69 43.44
N GLY A 48 34.09 42.94 42.95
CA GLY A 48 33.39 43.28 41.71
C GLY A 48 33.92 42.56 40.45
N TRP A 49 35.21 42.20 40.42
CA TRP A 49 35.83 41.41 39.35
C TRP A 49 35.29 39.97 39.30
N ALA A 50 35.15 39.35 40.48
CA ALA A 50 34.57 38.01 40.61
C ALA A 50 33.12 38.00 40.10
N LYS A 51 32.32 38.96 40.54
CA LYS A 51 30.91 39.09 40.14
C LYS A 51 30.73 39.24 38.62
N LYS A 52 31.66 39.95 37.94
CA LYS A 52 31.62 40.10 36.47
C LYS A 52 31.86 38.78 35.76
N LEU A 53 32.89 38.02 36.18
CA LEU A 53 33.18 36.72 35.57
C LEU A 53 32.12 35.66 35.91
N GLU A 54 31.60 35.67 37.13
CA GLU A 54 30.46 34.86 37.54
C GLU A 54 29.24 35.15 36.65
N ALA A 55 28.95 36.42 36.35
CA ALA A 55 27.86 36.79 35.44
C ALA A 55 28.09 36.27 34.01
N VAL A 56 29.32 36.33 33.48
CA VAL A 56 29.66 35.75 32.17
C VAL A 56 29.48 34.23 32.17
N ASN A 57 30.01 33.55 33.19
CA ASN A 57 29.90 32.10 33.32
C ASN A 57 28.44 31.64 33.51
N SER A 58 27.64 32.38 34.27
CA SER A 58 26.20 32.14 34.41
C SER A 58 25.50 32.29 33.07
N LEU A 59 25.79 33.35 32.31
CA LEU A 59 25.21 33.53 30.98
C LEU A 59 25.60 32.39 30.03
N ILE A 60 26.84 31.92 30.04
CA ILE A 60 27.26 30.75 29.25
C ILE A 60 26.46 29.51 29.66
N GLN A 61 26.28 29.28 30.96
CA GLN A 61 25.51 28.15 31.47
C GLN A 61 24.02 28.24 31.08
N ASP A 62 23.41 29.42 31.21
CA ASP A 62 22.00 29.67 30.89
C ASP A 62 21.72 29.52 29.38
N LEU A 63 22.72 29.77 28.52
CA LEU A 63 22.63 29.53 27.07
C LEU A 63 22.95 28.07 26.69
N MET A 64 23.83 27.40 27.43
CA MET A 64 24.29 26.04 27.14
C MET A 64 23.21 24.98 27.37
N GLN A 65 22.43 25.12 28.45
CA GLN A 65 21.46 24.08 28.80
C GLN A 65 20.33 23.93 27.76
N PRO A 66 19.63 25.00 27.32
CA PRO A 66 18.59 24.87 26.29
C PRO A 66 19.11 24.41 24.93
N THR A 67 20.31 24.85 24.54
CA THR A 67 20.93 24.46 23.26
C THR A 67 21.31 22.99 23.26
N THR A 68 21.77 22.45 24.39
CA THR A 68 22.04 21.01 24.56
C THR A 68 20.76 20.19 24.49
N GLU A 69 19.67 20.63 25.13
CA GLU A 69 18.38 19.93 25.09
C GLU A 69 17.78 19.87 23.68
N VAL A 70 17.83 20.97 22.94
CA VAL A 70 17.38 20.99 21.54
C VAL A 70 18.22 20.04 20.69
N ALA A 71 19.55 20.06 20.84
CA ALA A 71 20.43 19.17 20.10
C ALA A 71 20.18 17.69 20.41
N ARG A 72 19.88 17.35 21.66
CA ARG A 72 19.52 15.99 22.10
C ARG A 72 18.27 15.50 21.38
N VAL A 73 17.21 16.31 21.33
CA VAL A 73 15.94 15.94 20.68
C VAL A 73 16.11 15.82 19.17
N ILE A 74 16.86 16.73 18.54
CA ILE A 74 17.16 16.62 17.09
C ILE A 74 17.92 15.33 16.79
N ARG A 75 18.89 14.95 17.63
CA ARG A 75 19.60 13.67 17.48
C ARG A 75 18.66 12.48 17.62
N ALA A 76 17.79 12.49 18.63
CA ALA A 76 16.78 11.44 18.84
C ALA A 76 15.87 11.29 17.60
N VAL A 77 15.37 12.40 17.06
CA VAL A 77 14.57 12.40 15.82
C VAL A 77 15.35 11.83 14.64
N ALA A 78 16.63 12.18 14.50
CA ALA A 78 17.49 11.63 13.44
C ALA A 78 17.72 10.12 13.57
N GLU A 79 17.69 9.59 14.79
CA GLU A 79 17.76 8.16 15.11
C GLU A 79 16.38 7.47 15.04
N GLY A 80 15.30 8.22 14.79
CA GLY A 80 13.94 7.72 14.67
C GLY A 80 13.14 7.68 15.98
N ASP A 81 13.69 8.16 17.09
CA ASP A 81 12.97 8.28 18.36
C ASP A 81 12.16 9.59 18.40
N LEU A 82 10.87 9.47 18.08
CA LEU A 82 9.91 10.57 18.07
C LEU A 82 9.16 10.72 19.42
N SER A 83 9.60 10.01 20.47
CA SER A 83 9.04 10.15 21.82
C SER A 83 9.70 11.27 22.62
N GLN A 84 10.91 11.67 22.24
CA GLN A 84 11.69 12.70 22.93
C GLN A 84 11.14 14.11 22.65
N LYS A 85 11.04 14.92 23.71
CA LYS A 85 10.66 16.34 23.62
C LYS A 85 11.68 17.21 24.35
N VAL A 86 11.76 18.47 23.92
CA VAL A 86 12.51 19.53 24.59
C VAL A 86 11.76 19.89 25.85
N GLU A 87 12.44 19.84 26.99
CA GLU A 87 11.90 20.29 28.27
C GLU A 87 11.75 21.81 28.26
N LEU A 88 10.52 22.29 28.49
CA LEU A 88 10.21 23.73 28.49
C LEU A 88 10.14 24.31 29.91
N GLU A 89 10.48 23.51 30.91
CA GLU A 89 10.62 23.93 32.31
C GLU A 89 12.01 23.51 32.80
N ILE A 90 12.74 24.43 33.42
CA ILE A 90 14.06 24.18 33.99
C ILE A 90 14.03 24.69 35.43
N ASP A 91 14.38 23.83 36.39
CA ASP A 91 14.37 24.14 37.82
C ASP A 91 13.05 24.76 38.32
N GLY A 92 11.92 24.25 37.80
CA GLY A 92 10.58 24.71 38.16
C GLY A 92 10.17 26.06 37.55
N LYS A 93 10.96 26.58 36.58
CA LYS A 93 10.64 27.80 35.84
C LYS A 93 10.47 27.49 34.37
N THR A 94 9.38 27.99 33.79
CA THR A 94 9.18 27.92 32.35
C THR A 94 10.29 28.67 31.62
N VAL A 95 10.89 28.03 30.63
CA VAL A 95 11.81 28.66 29.69
C VAL A 95 11.08 29.82 29.01
N GLN A 96 11.75 30.96 28.84
CA GLN A 96 11.13 32.17 28.28
C GLN A 96 11.82 32.64 27.00
N GLY A 97 11.15 33.55 26.29
CA GLY A 97 11.70 34.23 25.12
C GLY A 97 12.02 33.26 23.98
N GLU A 98 13.19 33.43 23.37
CA GLU A 98 13.56 32.70 22.16
C GLU A 98 13.76 31.19 22.41
N PHE A 99 14.27 30.81 23.58
CA PHE A 99 14.44 29.39 23.91
C PHE A 99 13.10 28.64 24.00
N PHE A 100 12.07 29.29 24.54
CA PHE A 100 10.72 28.74 24.54
C PHE A 100 10.20 28.57 23.12
N ARG A 101 10.43 29.58 22.26
CA ARG A 101 10.00 29.56 20.86
C ARG A 101 10.67 28.44 20.07
N ILE A 102 11.97 28.25 20.23
CA ILE A 102 12.74 27.19 19.58
C ILE A 102 12.24 25.82 20.09
N GLY A 103 12.22 25.62 21.41
CA GLY A 103 11.79 24.35 22.02
C GLY A 103 10.36 23.98 21.64
N SER A 104 9.42 24.92 21.67
CA SER A 104 8.03 24.68 21.25
C SER A 104 7.90 24.39 19.75
N THR A 105 8.74 24.99 18.91
CA THR A 105 8.76 24.69 17.46
C THR A 105 9.33 23.31 17.18
N VAL A 106 10.41 22.91 17.87
CA VAL A 106 10.98 21.56 17.80
C VAL A 106 9.96 20.53 18.28
N ASN A 107 9.30 20.76 19.41
CA ASN A 107 8.26 19.86 19.92
C ASN A 107 7.10 19.70 18.93
N ARG A 108 6.66 20.79 18.28
CA ARG A 108 5.62 20.73 17.24
C ARG A 108 6.07 19.91 16.03
N MET A 109 7.33 20.04 15.62
CA MET A 109 7.90 19.22 14.54
C MET A 109 7.93 17.75 14.92
N VAL A 110 8.35 17.40 16.15
CA VAL A 110 8.32 16.02 16.67
C VAL A 110 6.90 15.47 16.67
N ASP A 111 5.93 16.25 17.14
CA ASP A 111 4.53 15.83 17.18
C ASP A 111 3.96 15.57 15.78
N GLN A 112 4.29 16.40 14.80
CA GLN A 112 3.89 16.20 13.40
C GLN A 112 4.52 14.94 12.80
N LEU A 113 5.81 14.73 13.02
CA LEU A 113 6.53 13.53 12.59
C LEU A 113 5.92 12.27 13.20
N ASN A 114 5.64 12.28 14.50
CA ASN A 114 5.09 11.14 15.21
C ASN A 114 3.68 10.81 14.74
N ALA A 115 2.83 11.83 14.59
CA ALA A 115 1.47 11.66 14.06
C ALA A 115 1.50 11.07 12.64
N PHE A 116 2.36 11.58 11.76
CA PHE A 116 2.51 11.07 10.40
C PHE A 116 3.02 9.62 10.38
N ALA A 117 4.08 9.32 11.15
CA ALA A 117 4.64 7.97 11.21
C ALA A 117 3.64 6.94 11.74
N SER A 118 2.88 7.29 12.78
CA SER A 118 1.81 6.46 13.33
C SER A 118 0.74 6.18 12.27
N GLU A 119 0.33 7.22 11.55
CA GLU A 119 -0.76 7.12 10.59
C GLU A 119 -0.39 6.34 9.33
N VAL A 120 0.83 6.55 8.80
CA VAL A 120 1.35 5.74 7.68
C VAL A 120 1.47 4.28 8.09
N THR A 121 1.97 4.00 9.29
CA THR A 121 2.07 2.63 9.81
C THR A 121 0.69 1.98 9.93
N ARG A 122 -0.30 2.73 10.42
CA ARG A 122 -1.69 2.26 10.54
C ARG A 122 -2.29 1.94 9.18
N VAL A 123 -2.20 2.84 8.20
CA VAL A 123 -2.75 2.63 6.85
C VAL A 123 -2.06 1.48 6.14
N ALA A 124 -0.73 1.39 6.23
CA ALA A 124 0.03 0.28 5.66
C ALA A 124 -0.41 -1.06 6.23
N ARG A 125 -0.63 -1.14 7.55
CA ARG A 125 -1.15 -2.33 8.21
C ARG A 125 -2.58 -2.65 7.79
N GLU A 126 -3.49 -1.68 7.83
CA GLU A 126 -4.91 -1.91 7.50
C GLU A 126 -5.10 -2.33 6.05
N VAL A 127 -4.56 -1.56 5.09
CA VAL A 127 -4.77 -1.80 3.67
C VAL A 127 -3.85 -2.91 3.15
N GLY A 128 -2.58 -2.90 3.56
CA GLY A 128 -1.56 -3.80 3.03
C GLY A 128 -1.47 -5.16 3.73
N THR A 129 -1.76 -5.23 5.03
CA THR A 129 -1.62 -6.49 5.81
C THR A 129 -2.96 -7.10 6.18
N GLU A 130 -3.89 -6.30 6.71
CA GLU A 130 -5.19 -6.77 7.19
C GLU A 130 -6.25 -6.86 6.08
N GLY A 131 -5.97 -6.29 4.89
CA GLY A 131 -6.90 -6.27 3.76
C GLY A 131 -8.15 -5.42 4.01
N ARG A 132 -8.12 -4.54 5.02
CA ARG A 132 -9.19 -3.58 5.32
C ARG A 132 -9.11 -2.41 4.35
N LEU A 133 -9.69 -2.61 3.18
CA LEU A 133 -9.67 -1.64 2.08
C LEU A 133 -10.47 -0.38 2.42
N GLY A 134 -9.93 0.79 2.11
CA GLY A 134 -10.53 2.11 2.36
C GLY A 134 -9.90 2.89 3.51
N GLY A 135 -8.88 2.33 4.19
CA GLY A 135 -8.08 3.07 5.16
C GLY A 135 -7.35 4.25 4.49
N GLN A 136 -7.42 5.42 5.13
CA GLN A 136 -6.75 6.64 4.70
C GLN A 136 -6.05 7.30 5.88
N ALA A 137 -4.92 7.93 5.61
CA ALA A 137 -4.15 8.71 6.55
C ALA A 137 -4.82 10.06 6.78
N ASN A 138 -5.07 10.39 8.05
CA ASN A 138 -5.59 11.67 8.50
C ASN A 138 -4.61 12.31 9.49
N VAL A 139 -3.72 13.16 8.97
CA VAL A 139 -2.76 13.90 9.80
C VAL A 139 -3.23 15.36 9.88
N GLN A 140 -3.64 15.80 11.08
CA GLN A 140 -4.18 17.15 11.26
C GLN A 140 -3.08 18.22 11.17
N GLY A 141 -3.43 19.38 10.60
CA GLY A 141 -2.55 20.55 10.59
C GLY A 141 -1.32 20.44 9.67
N VAL A 142 -1.30 19.47 8.75
CA VAL A 142 -0.22 19.34 7.76
C VAL A 142 -0.36 20.34 6.62
N SER A 143 0.77 20.85 6.15
CA SER A 143 0.88 21.76 5.02
C SER A 143 2.21 21.56 4.27
N GLY A 144 2.27 22.03 3.03
CA GLY A 144 3.45 21.84 2.18
C GLY A 144 3.75 20.35 1.99
N THR A 145 5.04 19.98 2.07
CA THR A 145 5.51 18.61 1.85
C THR A 145 4.77 17.56 2.70
N TRP A 146 4.38 17.89 3.92
CA TRP A 146 3.63 16.95 4.78
C TRP A 146 2.26 16.61 4.20
N ARG A 147 1.57 17.59 3.62
CA ARG A 147 0.29 17.36 2.96
C ARG A 147 0.48 16.52 1.71
N ASP A 148 1.47 16.86 0.88
CA ASP A 148 1.75 16.14 -0.36
C ASP A 148 2.07 14.66 -0.08
N LEU A 149 2.79 14.36 1.01
CA LEU A 149 3.06 12.99 1.44
C LEU A 149 1.80 12.27 1.93
N THR A 150 0.96 12.91 2.75
CA THR A 150 -0.33 12.35 3.18
C THR A 150 -1.24 12.05 1.98
N ASP A 151 -1.35 12.97 1.04
CA ASP A 151 -2.15 12.83 -0.16
C ASP A 151 -1.62 11.71 -1.07
N SER A 152 -0.29 11.55 -1.16
CA SER A 152 0.33 10.46 -1.92
C SER A 152 0.03 9.09 -1.32
N VAL A 153 0.14 8.93 0.00
CA VAL A 153 -0.23 7.68 0.71
C VAL A 153 -1.71 7.38 0.53
N ASN A 154 -2.58 8.40 0.62
CA ASN A 154 -4.02 8.27 0.41
C ASN A 154 -4.37 7.90 -1.03
N GLY A 155 -3.68 8.47 -2.02
CA GLY A 155 -3.83 8.13 -3.42
C GLY A 155 -3.48 6.67 -3.69
N MET A 156 -2.35 6.19 -3.16
CA MET A 156 -1.95 4.79 -3.24
C MET A 156 -2.99 3.85 -2.60
N ALA A 157 -3.40 4.14 -1.36
CA ALA A 157 -4.36 3.32 -0.62
C ALA A 157 -5.73 3.27 -1.31
N THR A 158 -6.20 4.41 -1.84
CA THR A 158 -7.47 4.52 -2.56
C THR A 158 -7.43 3.76 -3.89
N ASN A 159 -6.35 3.88 -4.66
CA ASN A 159 -6.18 3.15 -5.92
C ASN A 159 -6.19 1.63 -5.70
N LEU A 160 -5.39 1.14 -4.74
CA LEU A 160 -5.36 -0.29 -4.40
C LEU A 160 -6.72 -0.78 -3.88
N THR A 161 -7.38 0.01 -3.03
CA THR A 161 -8.72 -0.29 -2.52
C THR A 161 -9.72 -0.47 -3.65
N ASN A 162 -9.78 0.48 -4.58
CA ASN A 162 -10.75 0.46 -5.68
C ASN A 162 -10.49 -0.72 -6.62
N GLN A 163 -9.22 -0.97 -6.94
CA GLN A 163 -8.81 -2.06 -7.82
C GLN A 163 -9.14 -3.43 -7.22
N VAL A 164 -8.70 -3.70 -5.99
CA VAL A 164 -8.91 -4.99 -5.33
C VAL A 164 -10.39 -5.23 -5.03
N ARG A 165 -11.14 -4.21 -4.61
CA ARG A 165 -12.59 -4.33 -4.36
C ARG A 165 -13.36 -4.67 -5.63
N ASN A 166 -13.05 -4.01 -6.76
CA ASN A 166 -13.72 -4.31 -8.03
C ASN A 166 -13.38 -5.72 -8.54
N ILE A 167 -12.13 -6.17 -8.36
CA ILE A 167 -11.73 -7.56 -8.65
C ILE A 167 -12.52 -8.56 -7.78
N ALA A 168 -12.67 -8.29 -6.49
CA ALA A 168 -13.40 -9.15 -5.57
C ALA A 168 -14.90 -9.23 -5.92
N GLU A 169 -15.50 -8.10 -6.31
CA GLU A 169 -16.90 -8.03 -6.75
C GLU A 169 -17.15 -8.87 -8.00
N VAL A 170 -16.29 -8.75 -9.01
CA VAL A 170 -16.41 -9.52 -10.26
C VAL A 170 -16.16 -11.00 -10.01
N SER A 171 -15.12 -11.36 -9.26
CA SER A 171 -14.86 -12.76 -8.88
C SER A 171 -16.03 -13.38 -8.12
N THR A 172 -16.68 -12.61 -7.23
CA THR A 172 -17.88 -13.04 -6.50
C THR A 172 -19.08 -13.22 -7.43
N ALA A 173 -19.25 -12.33 -8.41
CA ALA A 173 -20.31 -12.43 -9.41
C ALA A 173 -20.15 -13.69 -10.26
N VAL A 174 -18.94 -13.95 -10.75
CA VAL A 174 -18.59 -15.16 -11.51
C VAL A 174 -18.88 -16.41 -10.68
N ALA A 175 -18.48 -16.44 -9.41
CA ALA A 175 -18.77 -17.56 -8.51
C ALA A 175 -20.28 -17.79 -8.29
N LYS A 176 -21.11 -16.76 -8.46
CA LYS A 176 -22.58 -16.84 -8.42
C LYS A 176 -23.22 -17.11 -9.79
N GLY A 177 -22.41 -17.29 -10.84
CA GLY A 177 -22.88 -17.53 -12.21
C GLY A 177 -23.26 -16.25 -12.98
N ASP A 178 -23.01 -15.07 -12.45
CA ASP A 178 -23.20 -13.80 -13.16
C ASP A 178 -21.93 -13.46 -13.96
N LEU A 179 -21.94 -13.85 -15.23
CA LEU A 179 -20.85 -13.64 -16.19
C LEU A 179 -20.97 -12.31 -16.95
N SER A 180 -21.97 -11.49 -16.64
CA SER A 180 -22.17 -10.18 -17.29
C SER A 180 -21.23 -9.09 -16.74
N LYS A 181 -20.62 -9.32 -15.57
CA LYS A 181 -19.77 -8.34 -14.89
C LYS A 181 -18.32 -8.43 -15.33
N LYS A 182 -17.71 -7.24 -15.49
CA LYS A 182 -16.29 -7.08 -15.83
C LYS A 182 -15.63 -6.14 -14.84
N ILE A 183 -14.33 -6.31 -14.67
CA ILE A 183 -13.51 -5.35 -13.94
C ILE A 183 -13.38 -4.12 -14.82
N THR A 184 -13.86 -2.98 -14.34
CA THR A 184 -13.86 -1.70 -15.04
C THR A 184 -12.87 -0.71 -14.44
N ALA A 185 -12.47 -0.90 -13.18
CA ALA A 185 -11.53 -0.04 -12.47
C ALA A 185 -10.25 0.22 -13.29
N GLU A 186 -9.76 1.47 -13.27
CA GLU A 186 -8.50 1.82 -13.90
C GLU A 186 -7.33 1.11 -13.20
N ALA A 187 -6.46 0.50 -14.00
CA ALA A 187 -5.34 -0.28 -13.52
C ALA A 187 -4.13 -0.06 -14.43
N LYS A 188 -2.93 -0.19 -13.85
CA LYS A 188 -1.64 -0.13 -14.53
C LYS A 188 -0.74 -1.24 -13.99
N GLY A 189 0.33 -1.56 -14.71
CA GLY A 189 1.30 -2.58 -14.29
C GLY A 189 0.66 -3.95 -14.07
N GLU A 190 1.08 -4.63 -13.00
CA GLU A 190 0.64 -5.99 -12.67
C GLU A 190 -0.88 -6.07 -12.41
N ILE A 191 -1.48 -5.01 -11.88
CA ILE A 191 -2.93 -4.98 -11.64
C ILE A 191 -3.72 -4.92 -12.96
N LEU A 192 -3.17 -4.29 -14.00
CA LEU A 192 -3.79 -4.29 -15.32
C LEU A 192 -3.74 -5.68 -15.97
N GLU A 193 -2.62 -6.39 -15.81
CA GLU A 193 -2.49 -7.77 -16.28
C GLU A 193 -3.47 -8.70 -15.56
N LEU A 194 -3.60 -8.57 -14.23
CA LEU A 194 -4.60 -9.30 -13.46
C LEU A 194 -6.04 -9.00 -13.92
N LYS A 195 -6.37 -7.71 -14.10
CA LYS A 195 -7.67 -7.26 -14.64
C LYS A 195 -7.97 -7.93 -15.99
N ASN A 196 -7.02 -7.90 -16.92
CA ASN A 196 -7.20 -8.45 -18.26
C ASN A 196 -7.35 -9.98 -18.22
N THR A 197 -6.56 -10.65 -17.38
CA THR A 197 -6.64 -12.10 -17.18
C THR A 197 -8.00 -12.52 -16.66
N ILE A 198 -8.51 -11.85 -15.63
CA ILE A 198 -9.83 -12.13 -15.07
C ILE A 198 -10.93 -11.81 -16.09
N ASN A 199 -10.86 -10.65 -16.76
CA ASN A 199 -11.86 -10.32 -17.78
C ASN A 199 -11.88 -11.35 -18.91
N THR A 200 -10.73 -11.82 -19.38
CA THR A 200 -10.63 -12.86 -20.42
C THR A 200 -11.25 -14.18 -19.94
N MET A 201 -10.99 -14.58 -18.70
CA MET A 201 -11.63 -15.75 -18.08
C MET A 201 -13.16 -15.62 -18.08
N VAL A 202 -13.69 -14.44 -17.75
CA VAL A 202 -15.14 -14.18 -17.79
C VAL A 202 -15.68 -14.27 -19.23
N ASP A 203 -14.97 -13.77 -20.23
CA ASP A 203 -15.39 -13.87 -21.65
C ASP A 203 -15.46 -15.33 -22.12
N GLN A 204 -14.44 -16.12 -21.77
CA GLN A 204 -14.39 -17.54 -22.11
C GLN A 204 -15.51 -18.33 -21.43
N LEU A 205 -15.75 -18.06 -20.14
CA LEU A 205 -16.85 -18.65 -19.39
C LEU A 205 -18.22 -18.30 -19.98
N SER A 206 -18.45 -17.03 -20.31
CA SER A 206 -19.73 -16.57 -20.87
C SER A 206 -19.97 -17.22 -22.22
N SER A 207 -18.96 -17.19 -23.10
CA SER A 207 -19.06 -17.79 -24.44
C SER A 207 -19.31 -19.29 -24.38
N PHE A 208 -18.65 -20.00 -23.45
CA PHE A 208 -18.90 -21.43 -23.24
C PHE A 208 -20.32 -21.71 -22.74
N ALA A 209 -20.81 -20.93 -21.76
CA ALA A 209 -22.15 -21.10 -21.21
C ALA A 209 -23.25 -20.88 -22.27
N ASP A 210 -23.11 -19.84 -23.10
CA ASP A 210 -24.02 -19.55 -24.20
C ASP A 210 -24.02 -20.69 -25.21
N GLU A 211 -22.84 -21.19 -25.55
CA GLU A 211 -22.69 -22.19 -26.59
C GLU A 211 -23.19 -23.58 -26.17
N VAL A 212 -22.93 -23.97 -24.92
CA VAL A 212 -23.50 -25.21 -24.36
C VAL A 212 -25.02 -25.11 -24.31
N THR A 213 -25.57 -23.97 -23.90
CA THR A 213 -27.02 -23.75 -23.86
C THR A 213 -27.63 -23.85 -25.27
N ARG A 214 -26.97 -23.26 -26.27
CA ARG A 214 -27.40 -23.31 -27.67
C ARG A 214 -27.40 -24.74 -28.21
N VAL A 215 -26.29 -25.47 -28.06
CA VAL A 215 -26.17 -26.86 -28.56
C VAL A 215 -27.17 -27.79 -27.85
N ALA A 216 -27.35 -27.63 -26.54
CA ALA A 216 -28.34 -28.39 -25.79
C ALA A 216 -29.77 -28.14 -26.29
N LYS A 217 -30.10 -26.88 -26.62
CA LYS A 217 -31.40 -26.52 -27.19
C LYS A 217 -31.58 -27.10 -28.59
N GLU A 218 -30.63 -26.87 -29.50
CA GLU A 218 -30.72 -27.33 -30.89
C GLU A 218 -30.80 -28.85 -30.99
N VAL A 219 -29.82 -29.55 -30.40
CA VAL A 219 -29.72 -31.02 -30.55
C VAL A 219 -30.71 -31.74 -29.63
N GLY A 220 -30.87 -31.26 -28.39
CA GLY A 220 -31.65 -31.96 -27.37
C GLY A 220 -33.14 -31.60 -27.36
N THR A 221 -33.50 -30.36 -27.69
CA THR A 221 -34.90 -29.88 -27.58
C THR A 221 -35.57 -29.70 -28.93
N GLU A 222 -34.89 -29.03 -29.86
CA GLU A 222 -35.44 -28.71 -31.19
C GLU A 222 -35.23 -29.85 -32.20
N GLY A 223 -34.37 -30.82 -31.88
CA GLY A 223 -34.04 -31.96 -32.76
C GLY A 223 -33.25 -31.55 -34.01
N VAL A 224 -32.66 -30.36 -34.00
CA VAL A 224 -31.76 -29.87 -35.06
C VAL A 224 -30.40 -30.53 -34.87
N LEU A 225 -30.25 -31.71 -35.47
CA LEU A 225 -29.04 -32.51 -35.35
C LEU A 225 -27.86 -31.88 -36.12
N GLY A 226 -26.65 -32.04 -35.59
CA GLY A 226 -25.40 -31.53 -36.17
C GLY A 226 -24.91 -30.22 -35.58
N GLY A 227 -25.62 -29.64 -34.61
CA GLY A 227 -25.13 -28.49 -33.85
C GLY A 227 -23.85 -28.84 -33.07
N GLN A 228 -22.86 -27.95 -33.13
CA GLN A 228 -21.58 -28.07 -32.42
C GLN A 228 -21.23 -26.76 -31.75
N ALA A 229 -20.62 -26.88 -30.57
CA ALA A 229 -20.07 -25.80 -29.79
C ALA A 229 -18.77 -25.27 -30.39
N ASN A 230 -18.70 -23.96 -30.63
CA ASN A 230 -17.51 -23.24 -31.04
C ASN A 230 -17.20 -22.10 -30.08
N VAL A 231 -16.21 -22.30 -29.21
CA VAL A 231 -15.78 -21.29 -28.24
C VAL A 231 -14.38 -20.79 -28.63
N PRO A 232 -14.22 -19.55 -29.11
CA PRO A 232 -12.93 -19.04 -29.57
C PRO A 232 -11.90 -18.93 -28.44
N GLY A 233 -10.63 -19.25 -28.75
CA GLY A 233 -9.50 -19.00 -27.84
C GLY A 233 -9.46 -19.87 -26.59
N VAL A 234 -10.26 -20.96 -26.53
CA VAL A 234 -10.19 -21.93 -25.43
C VAL A 234 -8.97 -22.84 -25.55
N ALA A 235 -8.35 -23.14 -24.41
CA ALA A 235 -7.24 -24.06 -24.28
C ALA A 235 -7.37 -24.84 -22.95
N GLY A 236 -6.61 -25.93 -22.81
CA GLY A 236 -6.64 -26.79 -21.63
C GLY A 236 -8.06 -27.29 -21.33
N THR A 237 -8.47 -27.21 -20.06
CA THR A 237 -9.78 -27.70 -19.59
C THR A 237 -10.96 -27.13 -20.37
N TRP A 238 -10.90 -25.86 -20.81
CA TRP A 238 -11.98 -25.25 -21.59
C TRP A 238 -12.16 -25.90 -22.96
N LYS A 239 -11.04 -26.26 -23.60
CA LYS A 239 -11.05 -26.98 -24.87
C LYS A 239 -11.59 -28.38 -24.67
N ASP A 240 -11.13 -29.09 -23.64
CA ASP A 240 -11.57 -30.46 -23.35
C ASP A 240 -13.08 -30.54 -23.12
N LEU A 241 -13.66 -29.55 -22.42
CA LEU A 241 -15.10 -29.44 -22.20
C LEU A 241 -15.86 -29.17 -23.50
N THR A 242 -15.36 -28.26 -24.35
CA THR A 242 -15.96 -27.95 -25.65
C THR A 242 -15.95 -29.18 -26.56
N ASP A 243 -14.82 -29.88 -26.64
CA ASP A 243 -14.66 -31.10 -27.43
C ASP A 243 -15.55 -32.23 -26.90
N SER A 244 -15.77 -32.32 -25.58
CA SER A 244 -16.67 -33.30 -24.96
C SER A 244 -18.14 -33.05 -25.32
N VAL A 245 -18.60 -31.79 -25.28
CA VAL A 245 -19.96 -31.42 -25.70
C VAL A 245 -20.16 -31.70 -27.19
N ASN A 246 -19.15 -31.40 -28.01
CA ASN A 246 -19.17 -31.72 -29.44
C ASN A 246 -19.21 -33.23 -29.71
N GLY A 247 -18.45 -34.02 -28.95
CA GLY A 247 -18.48 -35.47 -29.02
C GLY A 247 -19.87 -36.02 -28.70
N MET A 248 -20.51 -35.53 -27.64
CA MET A 248 -21.87 -35.91 -27.27
C MET A 248 -22.88 -35.54 -28.36
N ALA A 249 -22.86 -34.29 -28.85
CA ALA A 249 -23.77 -33.82 -29.88
C ALA A 249 -23.62 -34.57 -31.20
N SER A 250 -22.38 -34.86 -31.61
CA SER A 250 -22.06 -35.64 -32.82
C SER A 250 -22.54 -37.09 -32.70
N ASN A 251 -22.30 -37.74 -31.56
CA ASN A 251 -22.76 -39.11 -31.33
C ASN A 251 -24.29 -39.22 -31.39
N LEU A 252 -25.01 -38.33 -30.70
CA LEU A 252 -26.47 -38.27 -30.73
C LEU A 252 -26.98 -38.01 -32.16
N THR A 253 -26.37 -37.06 -32.86
CA THR A 253 -26.70 -36.74 -34.25
C THR A 253 -26.59 -37.96 -35.16
N ASN A 254 -25.46 -38.67 -35.09
CA ASN A 254 -25.19 -39.84 -35.94
C ASN A 254 -26.15 -40.99 -35.61
N GLN A 255 -26.38 -41.25 -34.33
CA GLN A 255 -27.28 -42.32 -33.88
C GLN A 255 -28.72 -42.05 -34.30
N VAL A 256 -29.25 -40.86 -34.01
CA VAL A 256 -30.65 -40.52 -34.30
C VAL A 256 -30.92 -40.42 -35.81
N ARG A 257 -30.00 -39.84 -36.61
CA ARG A 257 -30.15 -39.83 -38.08
C ARG A 257 -30.18 -41.23 -38.66
N ASN A 258 -29.27 -42.12 -38.23
CA ASN A 258 -29.22 -43.48 -38.75
C ASN A 258 -30.50 -44.26 -38.39
N ILE A 259 -31.02 -44.08 -37.17
CA ILE A 259 -32.32 -44.62 -36.76
C ILE A 259 -33.45 -44.09 -37.64
N ALA A 260 -33.50 -42.77 -37.87
CA ALA A 260 -34.53 -42.14 -38.71
C ALA A 260 -34.49 -42.65 -40.16
N ASP A 261 -33.30 -42.81 -40.74
CA ASP A 261 -33.12 -43.31 -42.10
C ASP A 261 -33.61 -44.75 -42.26
N VAL A 262 -33.26 -45.62 -41.31
CA VAL A 262 -33.68 -47.03 -41.33
C VAL A 262 -35.17 -47.17 -41.07
N THR A 263 -35.72 -46.49 -40.06
CA THR A 263 -37.16 -46.52 -39.77
C THR A 263 -37.99 -45.97 -40.94
N THR A 264 -37.50 -44.95 -41.64
CA THR A 264 -38.12 -44.44 -42.87
C THR A 264 -38.09 -45.48 -44.00
N ALA A 265 -37.01 -46.23 -44.15
CA ALA A 265 -36.90 -47.30 -45.15
C ALA A 265 -37.89 -48.44 -44.87
N ILE A 266 -37.98 -48.87 -43.60
CA ILE A 266 -38.96 -49.86 -43.12
C ILE A 266 -40.38 -49.42 -43.47
N ALA A 267 -40.72 -48.16 -43.15
CA ALA A 267 -42.05 -47.61 -43.46
C ALA A 267 -42.38 -47.56 -44.96
N LYS A 268 -41.34 -47.49 -45.82
CA LYS A 268 -41.47 -47.55 -47.28
C LYS A 268 -41.42 -48.98 -47.85
N GLY A 269 -41.32 -50.00 -46.98
CA GLY A 269 -41.26 -51.41 -47.37
C GLY A 269 -39.86 -51.93 -47.72
N ASP A 270 -38.81 -51.13 -47.53
CA ASP A 270 -37.41 -51.57 -47.70
C ASP A 270 -36.86 -52.13 -46.39
N LEU A 271 -37.00 -53.46 -46.22
CA LEU A 271 -36.50 -54.22 -45.07
C LEU A 271 -35.02 -54.61 -45.22
N GLY A 272 -34.34 -54.20 -46.31
CA GLY A 272 -32.93 -54.52 -46.51
C GLY A 272 -31.97 -53.68 -45.66
N LYS A 273 -32.45 -52.58 -45.05
CA LYS A 273 -31.61 -51.64 -44.31
C LYS A 273 -31.57 -51.92 -42.82
N LYS A 274 -30.36 -51.88 -42.26
CA LYS A 274 -30.12 -51.98 -40.82
C LYS A 274 -29.39 -50.75 -40.29
N ILE A 275 -29.61 -50.47 -39.02
CA ILE A 275 -28.85 -49.46 -38.29
C ILE A 275 -27.43 -49.97 -38.11
N THR A 276 -26.45 -49.22 -38.61
CA THR A 276 -25.02 -49.56 -38.52
C THR A 276 -24.26 -48.68 -37.55
N ALA A 277 -24.79 -47.51 -37.20
CA ALA A 277 -24.15 -46.57 -36.29
C ALA A 277 -23.72 -47.23 -34.96
N GLU A 278 -22.56 -46.84 -34.44
CA GLU A 278 -22.10 -47.30 -33.13
C GLU A 278 -22.99 -46.73 -32.01
N ALA A 279 -23.44 -47.62 -31.13
CA ALA A 279 -24.34 -47.29 -30.03
C ALA A 279 -23.95 -48.08 -28.80
N LYS A 280 -24.21 -47.50 -27.62
CA LYS A 280 -24.01 -48.13 -26.31
C LYS A 280 -25.21 -47.82 -25.43
N GLY A 281 -25.41 -48.60 -24.37
CA GLY A 281 -26.51 -48.43 -23.42
C GLY A 281 -27.88 -48.50 -24.10
N GLU A 282 -28.80 -47.62 -23.69
CA GLU A 282 -30.19 -47.59 -24.16
C GLU A 282 -30.31 -47.42 -25.69
N ILE A 283 -29.40 -46.66 -26.31
CA ILE A 283 -29.40 -46.48 -27.77
C ILE A 283 -29.02 -47.78 -28.50
N LEU A 284 -28.18 -48.63 -27.89
CA LEU A 284 -27.84 -49.94 -28.47
C LEU A 284 -29.04 -50.89 -28.42
N GLU A 285 -29.78 -50.88 -27.32
CA GLU A 285 -31.03 -51.66 -27.19
C GLU A 285 -32.04 -51.21 -28.25
N LEU A 286 -32.26 -49.91 -28.40
CA LEU A 286 -33.12 -49.35 -29.43
C LEU A 286 -32.68 -49.77 -30.84
N LYS A 287 -31.38 -49.67 -31.13
CA LYS A 287 -30.79 -50.14 -32.40
C LYS A 287 -31.11 -51.61 -32.66
N ASN A 288 -30.91 -52.48 -31.66
CA ASN A 288 -31.13 -53.91 -31.80
C ASN A 288 -32.61 -54.23 -32.02
N THR A 289 -33.51 -53.61 -31.25
CA THR A 289 -34.96 -53.77 -31.42
C THR A 289 -35.40 -53.40 -32.83
N ILE A 290 -34.90 -52.28 -33.37
CA ILE A 290 -35.23 -51.85 -34.73
C ILE A 290 -34.66 -52.81 -35.77
N ASN A 291 -33.42 -53.26 -35.59
CA ASN A 291 -32.80 -54.23 -36.51
C ASN A 291 -33.52 -55.58 -36.53
N THR A 292 -34.13 -56.02 -35.42
CA THR A 292 -34.95 -57.24 -35.39
C THR A 292 -36.27 -57.09 -36.17
N MET A 293 -36.79 -55.88 -36.36
CA MET A 293 -38.01 -55.67 -37.15
C MET A 293 -37.82 -55.89 -38.66
N VAL A 294 -36.58 -55.91 -39.12
CA VAL A 294 -36.23 -56.10 -40.54
C VAL A 294 -35.56 -57.45 -40.83
N ASP A 295 -35.35 -58.25 -39.80
CA ASP A 295 -34.88 -59.64 -39.88
C ASP A 295 -36.05 -60.61 -40.11
#